data_AF-A0A9C5Z209-F1
#
_entry.id   AF-A0A9C5Z209-F1
#
_cell.length_a   1.000
_cell.length_b   1.000
_cell.length_c   1.000
_cell.angle_alpha   90.00
_cell.angle_beta   90.00
_cell.angle_gamma   90.00
#
_symmetry.space_group_name_H-M   'P 1'
#
loop_
_entity.id
_entity.type
_entity.pdbx_description
1 polymer ?
#
loop_
_entity_poly.entity_id
_entity_poly.type
_entity_poly.pdbx_seq_one_letter_code
_entity_poly.pdbx_strand_id
1 'polypeptide(L)'
;MSAERTVQMNSVLTILSDSIEKLKISLILPRLLERPCILRKVLDNTKYSHCLKLIEDYINERQDSKDETSSYLDYRLIKIIDFFHINTNILELLPGWMDELDDNDVSLLKAFKLLRWITEQRLNKSAVEELKKEKKIHEIFHENEKFKKNIEEFKHQLKSQRINLRWKLAAKESVIKSHEQNMALKKALNDQRIKEEMAKTSRSVRHIYTASVARRRELEEELRMTKVNYEKLVNDNIRQEKNARAEKNKLLLQLEALIKKFDQSIGDKMREKIVLEEEYAKQKKIFDEFMIIFREKEAEYEVAVVQKEQEEREQQEKKLAFFIMNRAARIIQRFYRKYRKAKKRLEKQLQKRGKGAARRKGKK
;
A
#
# COMPACT_ATOMS: atom_id res chain seq x y z
N MET A 1 -46.27 98.50 18.95
CA MET A 1 -47.71 98.58 18.65
C MET A 1 -48.17 99.97 19.07
N SER A 2 -48.85 100.73 18.22
CA SER A 2 -49.35 102.08 18.57
C SER A 2 -50.47 101.97 19.62
N ALA A 3 -50.48 102.84 20.62
CA ALA A 3 -51.49 102.86 21.69
C ALA A 3 -52.92 103.01 21.12
N GLU A 4 -53.07 103.74 20.01
CA GLU A 4 -54.33 103.90 19.29
C GLU A 4 -54.82 102.58 18.69
N ARG A 5 -53.91 101.77 18.15
CA ARG A 5 -54.24 100.48 17.53
C ARG A 5 -54.67 99.45 18.58
N THR A 6 -54.09 99.49 19.78
CA THR A 6 -54.52 98.63 20.89
C THR A 6 -55.90 99.02 21.42
N VAL A 7 -56.22 100.32 21.45
CA VAL A 7 -57.56 100.80 21.82
C VAL A 7 -58.60 100.40 20.78
N GLN A 8 -58.29 100.54 19.48
CA GLN A 8 -59.15 100.11 18.38
C GLN A 8 -59.35 98.58 18.34
N MET A 9 -58.30 97.80 18.63
CA MET A 9 -58.39 96.34 18.70
C MET A 9 -59.30 95.91 19.84
N ASN A 10 -59.13 96.51 21.01
CA ASN A 10 -59.96 96.22 22.17
C ASN A 10 -61.41 96.62 21.90
N SER A 11 -61.68 97.80 21.31
CA SER A 11 -63.06 98.20 21.00
C SER A 11 -63.75 97.24 20.02
N VAL A 12 -63.06 96.77 18.97
CA VAL A 12 -63.60 95.78 18.03
C VAL A 12 -63.88 94.44 18.72
N LEU A 13 -62.99 93.99 19.60
CA LEU A 13 -63.18 92.74 20.35
C LEU A 13 -64.31 92.86 21.40
N THR A 14 -64.50 94.03 22.01
CA THR A 14 -65.61 94.32 22.93
C THR A 14 -66.93 94.31 22.17
N ILE A 15 -67.01 94.99 21.01
CA ILE A 15 -68.21 95.00 20.17
C ILE A 15 -68.61 93.58 19.74
N LEU A 16 -67.63 92.75 19.33
CA LEU A 16 -67.90 91.36 18.96
C LEU A 16 -68.35 90.51 20.15
N SER A 17 -67.83 90.77 21.35
CA SER A 17 -68.25 90.07 22.57
C SER A 17 -69.67 90.47 22.98
N ASP A 18 -69.99 91.76 22.96
CA ASP A 18 -71.33 92.28 23.25
C ASP A 18 -72.35 91.78 22.21
N SER A 19 -71.95 91.68 20.95
CA SER A 19 -72.78 91.12 19.88
C SER A 19 -73.09 89.64 20.10
N ILE A 20 -72.12 88.86 20.59
CA ILE A 20 -72.33 87.44 20.95
C ILE A 20 -73.31 87.33 22.12
N GLU A 21 -73.19 88.16 23.15
CA GLU A 21 -74.12 88.13 24.29
C GLU A 21 -75.55 88.55 23.90
N LYS A 22 -75.70 89.60 23.07
CA LYS A 22 -77.01 90.00 22.52
C LYS A 22 -77.63 88.93 21.62
N LEU A 23 -76.83 88.24 20.82
CA LEU A 23 -77.29 87.12 20.00
C LEU A 23 -77.80 85.96 20.86
N LYS A 24 -77.11 85.60 21.96
CA LYS A 24 -77.60 84.56 22.89
C LYS A 24 -78.99 84.89 23.45
N ILE A 25 -79.21 86.14 23.85
CA ILE A 25 -80.50 86.59 24.40
C ILE A 25 -81.58 86.54 23.33
N SER A 26 -81.27 87.02 22.13
CA SER A 26 -82.20 87.05 21.00
C SER A 26 -82.67 85.65 20.61
N LEU A 27 -81.81 84.64 20.73
CA LEU A 27 -82.14 83.25 20.42
C LEU A 27 -83.00 82.59 21.50
N ILE A 28 -82.85 83.00 22.76
CA ILE A 28 -83.62 82.47 23.89
C ILE A 28 -85.00 83.15 24.02
N LEU A 29 -85.11 84.42 23.61
CA LEU A 29 -86.30 85.26 23.80
C LEU A 29 -87.60 84.72 23.16
N PRO A 30 -87.61 84.17 21.94
CA PRO A 30 -88.81 83.52 21.37
C PRO A 30 -89.30 82.33 22.21
N ARG A 31 -88.38 81.58 22.83
CA ARG A 31 -88.70 80.41 23.67
C ARG A 31 -89.17 80.79 25.07
N LEU A 32 -88.67 81.90 25.62
CA LEU A 32 -89.17 82.46 26.88
C LEU A 32 -90.64 82.90 26.75
N LEU A 33 -91.04 83.40 25.58
CA LEU A 33 -92.42 83.78 25.28
C LEU A 33 -93.35 82.56 25.06
N GLU A 34 -92.81 81.39 24.69
CA GLU A 34 -93.57 80.14 24.51
C GLU A 34 -93.84 79.37 25.82
N ARG A 35 -93.07 79.60 26.89
CA ARG A 35 -93.26 78.94 28.22
C ARG A 35 -93.32 79.95 29.38
N PRO A 36 -94.43 80.71 29.53
CA PRO A 36 -94.51 81.81 30.49
C PRO A 36 -94.59 81.36 31.96
N CYS A 37 -95.10 80.15 32.20
CA CYS A 37 -95.33 79.60 33.54
C CYS A 37 -94.03 79.30 34.30
N ILE A 38 -92.94 79.05 33.59
CA ILE A 38 -91.61 78.80 34.16
C ILE A 38 -90.92 80.13 34.43
N LEU A 39 -91.14 81.13 33.58
CA LEU A 39 -90.66 82.50 33.75
C LEU A 39 -91.22 83.13 35.04
N ARG A 40 -92.52 82.95 35.31
CA ARG A 40 -93.20 83.45 36.51
C ARG A 40 -92.54 82.94 37.80
N LYS A 41 -92.17 81.65 37.84
CA LYS A 41 -91.52 81.02 39.01
C LYS A 41 -90.08 81.48 39.25
N VAL A 42 -89.35 81.86 38.20
CA VAL A 42 -87.94 82.25 38.29
C VAL A 42 -87.78 83.77 38.49
N LEU A 43 -88.74 84.55 38.00
CA LEU A 43 -88.71 86.02 38.08
C LEU A 43 -89.53 86.59 39.25
N ASP A 44 -90.44 85.81 39.86
CA ASP A 44 -91.11 86.22 41.10
C ASP A 44 -90.07 86.42 42.21
N ASN A 45 -90.02 87.64 42.76
CA ASN A 45 -89.04 88.19 43.72
C ASN A 45 -87.72 88.74 43.15
N THR A 46 -87.60 89.00 41.84
CA THR A 46 -86.42 89.69 41.26
C THR A 46 -86.72 91.12 40.78
N LYS A 47 -85.67 91.93 40.57
CA LYS A 47 -85.76 93.33 40.06
C LYS A 47 -86.38 93.44 38.67
N TYR A 48 -86.59 92.32 37.98
CA TYR A 48 -87.13 92.23 36.64
C TYR A 48 -88.63 91.87 36.61
N SER A 49 -89.33 91.94 37.75
CA SER A 49 -90.77 91.68 37.88
C SER A 49 -91.65 92.52 36.95
N HIS A 50 -91.15 93.67 36.47
CA HIS A 50 -91.83 94.48 35.45
C HIS A 50 -91.98 93.75 34.11
N CYS A 51 -91.04 92.85 33.77
CA CYS A 51 -91.14 92.02 32.56
C CYS A 51 -92.27 91.01 32.65
N LEU A 52 -92.58 90.48 33.84
CA LEU A 52 -93.69 89.54 34.02
C LEU A 52 -95.03 90.18 33.69
N LYS A 53 -95.23 91.46 34.07
CA LYS A 53 -96.43 92.21 33.67
C LYS A 53 -96.51 92.42 32.15
N LEU A 54 -95.40 92.83 31.53
CA LEU A 54 -95.35 93.04 30.07
C LEU A 54 -95.55 91.74 29.27
N ILE A 55 -95.14 90.60 29.81
CA ILE A 55 -95.30 89.28 29.20
C ILE A 55 -96.71 88.72 29.47
N GLU A 56 -97.27 88.88 30.68
CA GLU A 56 -98.66 88.51 31.01
C GLU A 56 -99.68 89.31 30.19
N ASP A 57 -99.47 90.62 30.04
CA ASP A 57 -100.32 91.48 29.19
C ASP A 57 -100.25 91.04 27.71
N TYR A 58 -99.07 90.62 27.24
CA TYR A 58 -98.88 90.11 25.88
C TYR A 58 -99.56 88.74 25.64
N ILE A 59 -99.63 87.88 26.68
CA ILE A 59 -100.20 86.53 26.58
C ILE A 59 -101.72 86.55 26.73
N ASN A 60 -102.26 87.33 27.67
CA ASN A 60 -103.71 87.40 27.92
C ASN A 60 -104.47 87.96 26.70
N GLU A 61 -103.93 89.00 26.03
CA GLU A 61 -104.54 89.54 24.80
C GLU A 61 -104.40 88.62 23.58
N ARG A 62 -103.38 87.73 23.55
CA ARG A 62 -103.21 86.69 22.51
C ARG A 62 -104.23 85.56 22.60
N GLN A 63 -104.84 85.33 23.77
CA GLN A 63 -105.85 84.29 23.99
C GLN A 63 -107.28 84.76 23.71
N ASP A 64 -107.57 86.05 23.88
CA ASP A 64 -108.92 86.62 23.71
C ASP A 64 -109.23 87.15 22.29
N SER A 65 -108.24 87.24 21.40
CA SER A 65 -108.42 87.81 20.05
C SER A 65 -108.38 86.74 18.94
N LYS A 66 -109.54 86.14 18.65
CA LYS A 66 -109.84 85.59 17.32
C LYS A 66 -110.42 86.71 16.46
N ASP A 67 -109.55 87.57 15.92
CA ASP A 67 -109.71 88.26 14.63
C ASP A 67 -108.68 89.40 14.48
N GLU A 68 -108.32 89.66 13.23
CA GLU A 68 -107.20 90.45 12.71
C GLU A 68 -106.97 91.83 13.38
N THR A 69 -105.84 92.01 14.08
CA THR A 69 -105.10 93.29 14.16
C THR A 69 -103.63 93.03 14.53
N SER A 70 -102.75 92.88 13.52
CA SER A 70 -101.35 92.48 13.73
C SER A 70 -100.37 93.62 14.09
N SER A 71 -100.80 94.87 14.24
CA SER A 71 -99.85 96.00 14.37
C SER A 71 -99.53 96.44 15.81
N TYR A 72 -100.39 96.19 16.80
CA TYR A 72 -100.11 96.57 18.20
C TYR A 72 -99.22 95.54 18.93
N LEU A 73 -99.24 94.29 18.47
CA LEU A 73 -98.43 93.19 18.99
C LEU A 73 -96.92 93.41 18.74
N ASP A 74 -96.53 94.09 17.65
CA ASP A 74 -95.12 94.32 17.29
C ASP A 74 -94.43 95.38 18.15
N TYR A 75 -95.10 96.47 18.53
CA TYR A 75 -94.48 97.54 19.32
C TYR A 75 -94.15 97.09 20.77
N ARG A 76 -95.01 96.26 21.37
CA ARG A 76 -94.75 95.68 22.70
C ARG A 76 -93.69 94.59 22.64
N LEU A 77 -93.68 93.77 21.58
CA LEU A 77 -92.64 92.77 21.35
C LEU A 77 -91.26 93.43 21.19
N ILE A 78 -91.16 94.54 20.45
CA ILE A 78 -89.92 95.31 20.31
C ILE A 78 -89.48 95.90 21.66
N LYS A 79 -90.38 96.44 22.48
CA LYS A 79 -90.04 96.89 23.85
C LYS A 79 -89.52 95.78 24.75
N ILE A 80 -90.08 94.57 24.61
CA ILE A 80 -89.60 93.39 25.33
C ILE A 80 -88.19 93.04 24.83
N ILE A 81 -87.97 92.96 23.52
CA ILE A 81 -86.65 92.69 22.92
C ILE A 81 -85.61 93.73 23.37
N ASP A 82 -85.93 95.02 23.28
CA ASP A 82 -85.04 96.11 23.69
C ASP A 82 -84.72 96.03 25.19
N PHE A 83 -85.69 95.71 26.04
CA PHE A 83 -85.46 95.56 27.47
C PHE A 83 -84.48 94.41 27.78
N PHE A 84 -84.63 93.27 27.10
CA PHE A 84 -83.72 92.13 27.24
C PHE A 84 -82.34 92.38 26.60
N HIS A 85 -82.25 93.18 25.53
CA HIS A 85 -80.98 93.58 24.90
C HIS A 85 -80.19 94.62 25.69
N ILE A 86 -80.87 95.46 26.46
CA ILE A 86 -80.23 96.43 27.37
C ILE A 86 -79.75 95.75 28.66
N ASN A 87 -80.48 94.74 29.15
CA ASN A 87 -80.17 94.03 30.39
C ASN A 87 -79.63 92.63 30.11
N THR A 88 -78.44 92.55 29.50
CA THR A 88 -77.88 91.26 29.08
C THR A 88 -77.52 90.31 30.23
N ASN A 89 -77.40 90.85 31.44
CA ASN A 89 -77.11 90.10 32.67
C ASN A 89 -78.29 89.23 33.14
N ILE A 90 -79.47 89.36 32.53
CA ILE A 90 -80.61 88.48 32.80
C ILE A 90 -80.29 87.01 32.43
N LEU A 91 -79.35 86.77 31.51
CA LEU A 91 -78.87 85.42 31.17
C LEU A 91 -78.23 84.69 32.36
N GLU A 92 -77.63 85.39 33.31
CA GLU A 92 -77.02 84.78 34.50
C GLU A 92 -78.07 84.18 35.46
N LEU A 93 -79.31 84.67 35.39
CA LEU A 93 -80.44 84.23 36.21
C LEU A 93 -81.25 83.09 35.57
N LEU A 94 -80.92 82.70 34.33
CA LEU A 94 -81.61 81.65 33.58
C LEU A 94 -80.64 80.50 33.21
N PRO A 95 -80.13 79.73 34.20
CA PRO A 95 -79.27 78.59 33.92
C PRO A 95 -80.06 77.47 33.21
N GLY A 96 -79.49 76.91 32.13
CA GLY A 96 -80.02 75.73 31.43
C GLY A 96 -80.85 75.98 30.16
N TRP A 97 -81.27 77.23 29.89
CA TRP A 97 -82.04 77.56 28.66
C TRP A 97 -81.17 77.65 27.40
N MET A 98 -79.86 77.78 27.59
CA MET A 98 -78.84 77.69 26.55
C MET A 98 -78.66 76.25 26.03
N ASP A 99 -79.02 75.24 26.82
CA ASP A 99 -78.76 73.83 26.49
C ASP A 99 -79.89 73.19 25.67
N GLU A 100 -81.05 73.85 25.58
CA GLU A 100 -82.20 73.44 24.76
C GLU A 100 -82.25 74.14 23.37
N LEU A 101 -81.17 74.81 22.95
CA LEU A 101 -81.07 75.47 21.64
C LEU A 101 -80.96 74.47 20.47
N ASP A 102 -81.56 74.79 19.33
CA ASP A 102 -81.46 73.97 18.11
C ASP A 102 -80.02 73.93 17.56
N ASP A 103 -79.66 72.86 16.84
CA ASP A 103 -78.31 72.66 16.31
C ASP A 103 -77.87 73.80 15.38
N ASN A 104 -78.81 74.44 14.68
CA ASN A 104 -78.57 75.60 13.84
C ASN A 104 -78.18 76.85 14.65
N ASP A 105 -78.86 77.10 15.76
CA ASP A 105 -78.61 78.24 16.64
C ASP A 105 -77.28 78.07 17.39
N VAL A 106 -76.98 76.83 17.80
CA VAL A 106 -75.69 76.46 18.38
C VAL A 106 -74.56 76.63 17.36
N SER A 107 -74.79 76.27 16.09
CA SER A 107 -73.82 76.44 14.99
C SER A 107 -73.55 77.92 14.69
N LEU A 108 -74.59 78.77 14.72
CA LEU A 108 -74.44 80.22 14.57
C LEU A 108 -73.60 80.81 15.71
N LEU A 109 -73.89 80.43 16.96
CA LEU A 109 -73.09 80.85 18.12
C LEU A 109 -71.62 80.38 18.02
N LYS A 110 -71.39 79.15 17.55
CA LYS A 110 -70.03 78.62 17.30
C LYS A 110 -69.32 79.42 16.20
N ALA A 111 -70.00 79.78 15.12
CA ALA A 111 -69.43 80.57 14.03
C ALA A 111 -69.02 81.98 14.50
N PHE A 112 -69.85 82.66 15.30
CA PHE A 112 -69.50 83.96 15.86
C PHE A 112 -68.37 83.89 16.90
N LYS A 113 -68.32 82.83 17.73
CA LYS A 113 -67.18 82.57 18.63
C LYS A 113 -65.89 82.31 17.84
N LEU A 114 -65.95 81.54 16.76
CA LEU A 114 -64.82 81.29 15.87
C LEU A 114 -64.37 82.58 15.17
N LEU A 115 -65.31 83.41 14.72
CA LEU A 115 -65.02 84.70 14.10
C LEU A 115 -64.30 85.63 15.09
N ARG A 116 -64.75 85.69 16.35
CA ARG A 116 -64.05 86.42 17.41
C ARG A 116 -62.63 85.88 17.60
N TRP A 117 -62.45 84.56 17.70
CA TRP A 117 -61.13 83.95 17.86
C TRP A 117 -60.20 84.24 16.67
N ILE A 118 -60.68 84.10 15.44
CA ILE A 118 -59.89 84.43 14.24
C ILE A 118 -59.51 85.92 14.22
N THR A 119 -60.46 86.78 14.57
CA THR A 119 -60.27 88.24 14.61
C THR A 119 -59.24 88.61 15.67
N GLU A 120 -59.31 88.03 16.86
CA GLU A 120 -58.30 88.17 17.92
C GLU A 120 -56.91 87.71 17.44
N GLN A 121 -56.82 86.54 16.82
CA GLN A 121 -55.56 86.01 16.30
C GLN A 121 -54.98 86.85 15.15
N ARG A 122 -55.81 87.52 14.35
CA ARG A 122 -55.38 88.39 13.25
C ARG A 122 -55.01 89.79 13.72
N LEU A 123 -55.77 90.36 14.65
CA LEU A 123 -55.50 91.69 15.19
C LEU A 123 -54.27 91.69 16.11
N ASN A 124 -54.03 90.59 16.84
CA ASN A 124 -52.84 90.43 17.68
C ASN A 124 -51.54 90.17 16.90
N LYS A 125 -51.61 89.84 15.61
CA LYS A 125 -50.42 89.63 14.79
C LYS A 125 -49.82 90.95 14.34
N SER A 126 -48.52 91.11 14.60
CA SER A 126 -47.72 92.22 14.08
C SER A 126 -47.15 91.87 12.71
N ALA A 127 -47.03 92.86 11.82
CA ALA A 127 -46.38 92.71 10.52
C ALA A 127 -44.94 92.14 10.63
N VAL A 128 -44.25 92.40 11.74
CA VAL A 128 -42.91 91.87 12.01
C VAL A 128 -42.93 90.36 12.26
N GLU A 129 -43.98 89.83 12.89
CA GLU A 129 -44.10 88.39 13.15
C GLU A 129 -44.49 87.61 11.90
N GLU A 130 -45.31 88.20 11.03
CA GLU A 130 -45.63 87.61 9.72
C GLU A 130 -44.37 87.55 8.84
N LEU A 131 -43.57 88.61 8.80
CA LEU A 131 -42.32 88.64 8.06
C LEU A 131 -41.28 87.64 8.60
N LYS A 132 -41.22 87.41 9.92
CA LYS A 132 -40.38 86.35 10.52
C LYS A 132 -40.85 84.95 10.13
N LYS A 133 -42.17 84.71 10.10
CA LYS A 133 -42.73 83.42 9.65
C LYS A 133 -42.43 83.18 8.18
N GLU A 134 -42.61 84.19 7.34
CA GLU A 134 -42.31 84.12 5.91
C GLU A 134 -40.83 83.81 5.65
N LYS A 135 -39.91 84.50 6.35
CA LYS A 135 -38.47 84.17 6.28
C LYS A 135 -38.19 82.71 6.65
N LYS A 136 -38.77 82.21 7.74
CA LYS A 136 -38.61 80.82 8.17
C LYS A 136 -39.18 79.82 7.17
N ILE A 137 -40.31 80.15 6.53
CA ILE A 137 -40.89 79.33 5.45
C ILE A 137 -39.93 79.28 4.26
N HIS A 138 -39.33 80.40 3.87
CA HIS A 138 -38.35 80.43 2.79
C HIS A 138 -37.08 79.64 3.11
N GLU A 139 -36.56 79.73 4.34
CA GLU A 139 -35.42 78.93 4.80
C GLU A 139 -35.74 77.42 4.69
N ILE A 140 -36.88 77.00 5.23
CA ILE A 140 -37.34 75.61 5.15
C ILE A 140 -37.53 75.16 3.70
N PHE A 141 -38.04 76.04 2.83
CA PHE A 141 -38.21 75.74 1.41
C PHE A 141 -36.86 75.48 0.73
N HIS A 142 -35.87 76.33 0.96
CA HIS A 142 -34.53 76.16 0.40
C HIS A 142 -33.82 74.92 0.97
N GLU A 143 -33.99 74.61 2.26
CA GLU A 143 -33.50 73.36 2.84
C GLU A 143 -34.16 72.14 2.21
N ASN A 144 -35.48 72.16 2.02
CA ASN A 144 -36.21 71.09 1.36
C ASN A 144 -35.76 70.88 -0.09
N GLU A 145 -35.48 71.94 -0.85
CA GLU A 145 -34.90 71.79 -2.19
C GLU A 145 -33.51 71.16 -2.16
N LYS A 146 -32.64 71.55 -1.22
CA LYS A 146 -31.32 70.91 -1.03
C LYS A 146 -31.48 69.44 -0.69
N PHE A 147 -32.39 69.09 0.23
CA PHE A 147 -32.64 67.71 0.59
C PHE A 147 -33.17 66.89 -0.58
N LYS A 148 -34.06 67.45 -1.42
CA LYS A 148 -34.52 66.78 -2.65
C LYS A 148 -33.36 66.45 -3.58
N LYS A 149 -32.45 67.41 -3.83
CA LYS A 149 -31.25 67.18 -4.65
C LYS A 149 -30.35 66.09 -4.06
N ASN A 150 -30.07 66.15 -2.76
CA ASN A 150 -29.25 65.14 -2.08
C ASN A 150 -29.89 63.74 -2.16
N ILE A 151 -31.22 63.63 -2.00
CA ILE A 151 -31.95 62.37 -2.13
C ILE A 151 -31.80 61.81 -3.55
N GLU A 152 -31.88 62.65 -4.58
CA GLU A 152 -31.68 62.22 -5.97
C GLU A 152 -30.25 61.75 -6.23
N GLU A 153 -29.24 62.48 -5.74
CA GLU A 153 -27.83 62.07 -5.82
C GLU A 153 -27.58 60.73 -5.12
N PHE A 154 -28.07 60.56 -3.90
CA PHE A 154 -27.93 59.29 -3.18
C PHE A 154 -28.67 58.15 -3.89
N LYS A 155 -29.86 58.40 -4.45
CA LYS A 155 -30.55 57.40 -5.28
C LYS A 155 -29.73 57.00 -6.50
N HIS A 156 -29.07 57.95 -7.16
CA HIS A 156 -28.22 57.67 -8.30
C HIS A 156 -26.96 56.87 -7.90
N GLN A 157 -26.29 57.26 -6.81
CA GLN A 157 -25.14 56.54 -6.27
C GLN A 157 -25.52 55.11 -5.87
N LEU A 158 -26.67 54.92 -5.21
CA LEU A 158 -27.16 53.61 -4.81
C LEU A 158 -27.46 52.71 -6.02
N LYS A 159 -28.07 53.27 -7.08
CA LYS A 159 -28.28 52.55 -8.34
C LYS A 159 -26.96 52.14 -9.00
N SER A 160 -26.00 53.07 -9.08
CA SER A 160 -24.66 52.80 -9.65
C SER A 160 -23.92 51.70 -8.86
N GLN A 161 -23.93 51.77 -7.53
CA GLN A 161 -23.33 50.75 -6.68
C GLN A 161 -24.01 49.39 -6.86
N ARG A 162 -25.35 49.35 -6.93
CA ARG A 162 -26.11 48.11 -7.16
C ARG A 162 -25.75 47.45 -8.51
N ILE A 163 -25.62 48.26 -9.56
CA ILE A 163 -25.19 47.79 -10.88
C ILE A 163 -23.76 47.25 -10.81
N ASN A 164 -22.81 48.00 -10.22
CA ASN A 164 -21.42 47.57 -10.05
C ASN A 164 -21.29 46.27 -9.25
N LEU A 165 -22.06 46.11 -8.17
CA LEU A 165 -22.09 44.87 -7.40
C LEU A 165 -22.61 43.70 -8.24
N ARG A 166 -23.65 43.92 -9.04
CA ARG A 166 -24.20 42.89 -9.93
C ARG A 166 -23.17 42.44 -10.97
N TRP A 167 -22.42 43.37 -11.57
CA TRP A 167 -21.34 43.03 -12.49
C TRP A 167 -20.20 42.27 -11.81
N LYS A 168 -19.78 42.69 -10.61
CA LYS A 168 -18.77 41.98 -9.83
C LYS A 168 -19.20 40.56 -9.46
N LEU A 169 -20.47 40.38 -9.09
CA LEU A 169 -21.03 39.06 -8.78
C LEU A 169 -21.07 38.18 -10.03
N ALA A 170 -21.56 38.70 -11.16
CA ALA A 170 -21.59 37.97 -12.42
C ALA A 170 -20.19 37.54 -12.89
N ALA A 171 -19.19 38.42 -12.76
CA ALA A 171 -17.80 38.10 -13.09
C ALA A 171 -17.25 37.00 -12.18
N LYS A 172 -17.47 37.10 -10.86
CA LYS A 172 -17.06 36.05 -9.91
C LYS A 172 -17.75 34.71 -10.20
N GLU A 173 -19.03 34.73 -10.51
CA GLU A 173 -19.79 33.52 -10.83
C GLU A 173 -19.32 32.86 -12.12
N SER A 174 -18.94 33.65 -13.13
CA SER A 174 -18.31 33.12 -14.35
C SER A 174 -16.99 32.39 -14.06
N VAL A 175 -16.15 32.98 -13.19
CA VAL A 175 -14.88 32.36 -12.76
C VAL A 175 -15.14 31.07 -11.98
N ILE A 176 -16.10 31.08 -11.05
CA ILE A 176 -16.49 29.88 -10.28
C ILE A 176 -16.95 28.77 -11.22
N LYS A 177 -17.85 29.05 -12.16
CA LYS A 177 -18.34 28.06 -13.14
C LYS A 177 -17.20 27.48 -13.98
N SER A 178 -16.25 28.32 -14.42
CA SER A 178 -15.07 27.84 -15.15
C SER A 178 -14.20 26.91 -14.30
N HIS A 179 -13.97 27.25 -13.03
CA HIS A 179 -13.23 26.39 -12.11
C HIS A 179 -13.95 25.07 -11.79
N GLU A 180 -15.28 25.10 -11.62
CA GLU A 180 -16.09 23.90 -11.42
C GLU A 180 -16.01 22.95 -12.62
N GLN A 181 -16.13 23.49 -13.84
CA GLN A 181 -15.98 22.71 -15.07
C GLN A 181 -14.58 22.09 -15.19
N ASN A 182 -13.53 22.88 -14.92
CA ASN A 182 -12.15 22.40 -14.93
C ASN A 182 -11.91 21.31 -13.88
N MET A 183 -12.48 21.47 -12.67
CA MET A 183 -12.43 20.46 -11.61
C MET A 183 -13.14 19.18 -12.02
N ALA A 184 -14.33 19.27 -12.62
CA ALA A 184 -15.09 18.12 -13.10
C ALA A 184 -14.33 17.36 -14.20
N LEU A 185 -13.75 18.08 -15.17
CA LEU A 185 -12.90 17.50 -16.22
C LEU A 185 -11.69 16.79 -15.63
N LYS A 186 -10.95 17.45 -14.72
CA LYS A 186 -9.78 16.85 -14.07
C LYS A 186 -10.12 15.60 -13.28
N LYS A 187 -11.26 15.60 -12.56
CA LYS A 187 -11.75 14.40 -11.85
C LYS A 187 -12.04 13.27 -12.84
N ALA A 188 -12.80 13.53 -13.90
CA ALA A 188 -13.13 12.52 -14.90
C ALA A 188 -11.88 11.94 -15.58
N LEU A 189 -10.92 12.79 -15.96
CA LEU A 189 -9.65 12.35 -16.55
C LEU A 189 -8.81 11.51 -15.58
N ASN A 190 -8.78 11.90 -14.30
CA ASN A 190 -8.04 11.14 -13.29
C ASN A 190 -8.70 9.78 -13.03
N ASP A 191 -10.02 9.74 -12.90
CA ASP A 191 -10.76 8.49 -12.72
C ASP A 191 -10.58 7.54 -13.90
N GLN A 192 -10.58 8.08 -15.13
CA GLN A 192 -10.26 7.30 -16.33
C GLN A 192 -8.84 6.74 -16.27
N ARG A 193 -7.84 7.58 -15.96
CA ARG A 193 -6.44 7.17 -15.85
C ARG A 193 -6.25 6.08 -14.79
N ILE A 194 -6.87 6.24 -13.61
CA ILE A 194 -6.81 5.25 -12.53
C ILE A 194 -7.42 3.92 -13.01
N LYS A 195 -8.59 3.95 -13.66
CA LYS A 195 -9.21 2.73 -14.20
C LYS A 195 -8.33 2.04 -15.24
N GLU A 196 -7.72 2.80 -16.14
CA GLU A 196 -6.80 2.27 -17.16
C GLU A 196 -5.56 1.63 -16.53
N GLU A 197 -4.92 2.29 -15.56
CA GLU A 197 -3.75 1.76 -14.86
C GLU A 197 -4.09 0.55 -13.99
N MET A 198 -5.25 0.55 -13.32
CA MET A 198 -5.77 -0.62 -12.60
C MET A 198 -5.96 -1.79 -13.57
N ALA A 199 -6.54 -1.57 -14.75
CA ALA A 199 -6.75 -2.61 -15.75
C ALA A 199 -5.42 -3.16 -16.30
N LYS A 200 -4.46 -2.28 -16.62
CA LYS A 200 -3.11 -2.67 -17.06
C LYS A 200 -2.40 -3.50 -16.00
N THR A 201 -2.40 -3.03 -14.76
CA THR A 201 -1.77 -3.72 -13.63
C THR A 201 -2.43 -5.08 -13.40
N SER A 202 -3.76 -5.15 -13.41
CA SER A 202 -4.51 -6.40 -13.24
C SER A 202 -4.19 -7.41 -14.34
N ARG A 203 -4.08 -6.98 -15.60
CA ARG A 203 -3.67 -7.83 -16.72
C ARG A 203 -2.24 -8.34 -16.55
N SER A 204 -1.31 -7.46 -16.15
CA SER A 204 0.09 -7.82 -15.89
C SER A 204 0.21 -8.84 -14.76
N VAL A 205 -0.44 -8.58 -13.62
CA VAL A 205 -0.46 -9.52 -12.48
C VAL A 205 -1.05 -10.86 -12.89
N ARG A 206 -2.16 -10.87 -13.63
CA ARG A 206 -2.76 -12.11 -14.13
C ARG A 206 -1.80 -12.87 -15.04
N HIS A 207 -1.11 -12.18 -15.94
CA HIS A 207 -0.13 -12.80 -16.83
C HIS A 207 1.05 -13.42 -16.05
N ILE A 208 1.64 -12.66 -15.13
CA ILE A 208 2.73 -13.11 -14.25
C ILE A 208 2.27 -14.33 -13.43
N TYR A 209 1.07 -14.26 -12.85
CA TYR A 209 0.51 -15.37 -12.09
C TYR A 209 0.33 -16.62 -12.96
N THR A 210 -0.25 -16.50 -14.16
CA THR A 210 -0.40 -17.64 -15.07
C THR A 210 0.93 -18.23 -15.50
N ALA A 211 1.93 -17.40 -15.79
CA ALA A 211 3.28 -17.85 -16.14
C ALA A 211 3.97 -18.55 -14.96
N SER A 212 3.82 -18.03 -13.75
CA SER A 212 4.34 -18.63 -12.52
C SER A 212 3.70 -20.00 -12.24
N VAL A 213 2.37 -20.11 -12.39
CA VAL A 213 1.65 -21.38 -12.24
C VAL A 213 2.10 -22.40 -13.28
N ALA A 214 2.27 -21.99 -14.55
CA ALA A 214 2.78 -22.86 -15.60
C ALA A 214 4.19 -23.38 -15.27
N ARG A 215 5.11 -22.48 -14.91
CA ARG A 215 6.48 -22.85 -14.51
C ARG A 215 6.51 -23.76 -13.28
N ARG A 216 5.63 -23.54 -12.30
CA ARG A 216 5.52 -24.42 -11.14
C ARG A 216 5.09 -25.84 -11.56
N ARG A 217 4.14 -25.96 -12.48
CA ARG A 217 3.72 -27.27 -13.00
C ARG A 217 4.85 -27.98 -13.76
N GLU A 218 5.61 -27.25 -14.57
CA GLU A 218 6.79 -27.78 -15.27
C GLU A 218 7.81 -28.34 -14.27
N LEU A 219 8.15 -27.55 -13.24
CA LEU A 219 9.10 -27.98 -12.19
C LEU A 219 8.58 -29.17 -11.38
N GLU A 220 7.28 -29.22 -11.08
CA GLU A 220 6.66 -30.36 -10.40
C GLU A 220 6.77 -31.65 -11.24
N GLU A 221 6.59 -31.55 -12.56
CA GLU A 221 6.72 -32.68 -13.48
C GLU A 221 8.19 -33.11 -13.65
N GLU A 222 9.12 -32.18 -13.77
CA GLU A 222 10.57 -32.46 -13.79
C GLU A 222 11.01 -33.16 -12.50
N LEU A 223 10.53 -32.71 -11.35
CA LEU A 223 10.81 -33.32 -10.06
C LEU A 223 10.22 -34.73 -9.98
N ARG A 224 9.00 -34.94 -10.48
CA ARG A 224 8.37 -36.27 -10.56
C ARG A 224 9.18 -37.21 -11.44
N MET A 225 9.58 -36.77 -12.62
CA MET A 225 10.41 -37.56 -13.55
C MET A 225 11.78 -37.89 -12.97
N THR A 226 12.41 -36.92 -12.30
CA THR A 226 13.70 -37.13 -11.64
C THR A 226 13.60 -38.15 -10.51
N LYS A 227 12.55 -38.11 -9.69
CA LYS A 227 12.30 -39.11 -8.65
C LYS A 227 12.16 -40.52 -9.24
N VAL A 228 11.35 -40.68 -10.29
CA VAL A 228 11.17 -41.98 -10.95
C VAL A 228 12.49 -42.49 -11.54
N ASN A 229 13.28 -41.61 -12.16
CA ASN A 229 14.58 -42.00 -12.71
C ASN A 229 15.58 -42.38 -11.62
N TYR A 230 15.60 -41.65 -10.51
CA TYR A 230 16.43 -41.97 -9.35
C TYR A 230 16.06 -43.33 -8.76
N GLU A 231 14.77 -43.61 -8.56
CA GLU A 231 14.29 -44.90 -8.07
C GLU A 231 14.67 -46.06 -8.99
N LYS A 232 14.56 -45.87 -10.31
CA LYS A 232 15.02 -46.86 -11.30
C LYS A 232 16.52 -47.12 -11.16
N LEU A 233 17.33 -46.06 -11.10
CA LEU A 233 18.79 -46.18 -10.99
C LEU A 233 19.21 -46.86 -9.68
N VAL A 234 18.53 -46.54 -8.57
CA VAL A 234 18.74 -47.24 -7.29
C VAL A 234 18.41 -48.73 -7.41
N ASN A 235 17.28 -49.08 -8.02
CA ASN A 235 16.89 -50.47 -8.22
C ASN A 235 17.88 -51.23 -9.12
N ASP A 236 18.36 -50.59 -10.19
CA ASP A 236 19.36 -51.17 -11.08
C ASP A 236 20.70 -51.36 -10.36
N ASN A 237 21.15 -50.40 -9.57
CA ASN A 237 22.34 -50.53 -8.74
C ASN A 237 22.21 -51.67 -7.73
N ILE A 238 21.06 -51.82 -7.06
CA ILE A 238 20.80 -52.93 -6.14
C ILE A 238 20.87 -54.28 -6.88
N ARG A 239 20.34 -54.36 -8.11
CA ARG A 239 20.42 -55.57 -8.94
C ARG A 239 21.86 -55.89 -9.34
N GLN A 240 22.62 -54.89 -9.78
CA GLN A 240 24.03 -55.04 -10.12
C GLN A 240 24.84 -55.50 -8.91
N GLU A 241 24.61 -54.91 -7.73
CA GLU A 241 25.27 -55.32 -6.49
C GLU A 241 24.94 -56.78 -6.13
N LYS A 242 23.67 -57.19 -6.23
CA LYS A 242 23.27 -58.59 -5.99
C LYS A 242 23.96 -59.56 -6.96
N ASN A 243 24.04 -59.20 -8.24
CA ASN A 243 24.71 -60.01 -9.25
C ASN A 243 26.21 -60.13 -8.96
N ALA A 244 26.88 -59.02 -8.66
CA ALA A 244 28.30 -59.01 -8.30
C ALA A 244 28.58 -59.83 -7.03
N ARG A 245 27.70 -59.76 -6.01
CA ARG A 245 27.78 -60.60 -4.81
C ARG A 245 27.62 -62.09 -5.15
N ALA A 246 26.70 -62.44 -6.04
CA ALA A 246 26.50 -63.83 -6.48
C ALA A 246 27.70 -64.37 -7.27
N GLU A 247 28.26 -63.56 -8.18
CA GLU A 247 29.48 -63.90 -8.92
C GLU A 247 30.68 -64.09 -7.98
N LYS A 248 30.89 -63.16 -7.04
CA LYS A 248 31.91 -63.30 -6.00
C LYS A 248 31.76 -64.61 -5.24
N ASN A 249 30.55 -64.94 -4.78
CA ASN A 249 30.30 -66.20 -4.07
C ASN A 249 30.57 -67.43 -4.95
N LYS A 250 30.18 -67.39 -6.22
CA LYS A 250 30.47 -68.48 -7.17
C LYS A 250 31.97 -68.68 -7.34
N LEU A 251 32.74 -67.60 -7.52
CA LEU A 251 34.20 -67.66 -7.64
C LEU A 251 34.86 -68.18 -6.35
N LEU A 252 34.37 -67.77 -5.18
CA LEU A 252 34.84 -68.29 -3.90
C LEU A 252 34.61 -69.81 -3.78
N LEU A 253 33.43 -70.31 -4.15
CA LEU A 253 33.14 -71.74 -4.16
C LEU A 253 34.03 -72.50 -5.17
N GLN A 254 34.29 -71.92 -6.35
CA GLN A 254 35.20 -72.50 -7.33
C GLN A 254 36.64 -72.57 -6.80
N LEU A 255 37.11 -71.51 -6.14
CA LEU A 255 38.42 -71.47 -5.50
C LEU A 255 38.53 -72.52 -4.39
N GLU A 256 37.53 -72.62 -3.51
CA GLU A 256 37.50 -73.63 -2.45
C GLU A 256 37.53 -75.05 -3.02
N ALA A 257 36.78 -75.31 -4.10
CA ALA A 257 36.81 -76.60 -4.79
C ALA A 257 38.19 -76.90 -5.41
N LEU A 258 38.87 -75.89 -5.96
CA LEU A 258 40.20 -76.04 -6.54
C LEU A 258 41.25 -76.31 -5.46
N ILE A 259 41.19 -75.60 -4.32
CA ILE A 259 42.03 -75.86 -3.15
C ILE A 259 41.82 -77.30 -2.66
N LYS A 260 40.58 -77.75 -2.48
CA LYS A 260 40.28 -79.14 -2.07
C LYS A 260 40.86 -80.18 -3.03
N LYS A 261 40.76 -79.95 -4.35
CA LYS A 261 41.37 -80.83 -5.36
C LYS A 261 42.89 -80.84 -5.28
N PHE A 262 43.50 -79.68 -5.09
CA PHE A 262 44.94 -79.53 -4.94
C PHE A 262 45.44 -80.27 -3.68
N ASP A 263 44.79 -80.04 -2.53
CA ASP A 263 45.11 -80.70 -1.26
C ASP A 263 44.96 -82.22 -1.38
N GLN A 264 43.90 -82.70 -2.02
CA GLN A 264 43.70 -84.13 -2.28
C GLN A 264 44.82 -84.70 -3.16
N SER A 265 45.15 -84.03 -4.27
CA SER A 265 46.20 -84.47 -5.20
C SER A 265 47.58 -84.48 -4.55
N ILE A 266 47.90 -83.48 -3.73
CA ILE A 266 49.14 -83.47 -2.93
C ILE A 266 49.12 -84.63 -1.94
N GLY A 267 48.02 -84.85 -1.23
CA GLY A 267 47.88 -85.96 -0.30
C GLY A 267 48.09 -87.33 -0.97
N ASP A 268 47.55 -87.53 -2.18
CA ASP A 268 47.77 -88.73 -2.99
C ASP A 268 49.24 -88.87 -3.41
N LYS A 269 49.88 -87.79 -3.87
CA LYS A 269 51.31 -87.80 -4.23
C LYS A 269 52.25 -88.03 -3.05
N MET A 270 51.90 -87.52 -1.87
CA MET A 270 52.65 -87.79 -0.65
C MET A 270 52.53 -89.26 -0.26
N ARG A 271 51.34 -89.87 -0.37
CA ARG A 271 51.15 -91.31 -0.16
C ARG A 271 51.96 -92.14 -1.16
N GLU A 272 51.86 -91.81 -2.45
CA GLU A 272 52.63 -92.47 -3.51
C GLU A 272 54.14 -92.39 -3.26
N LYS A 273 54.64 -91.21 -2.87
CA LYS A 273 56.05 -91.02 -2.52
C LYS A 273 56.47 -91.93 -1.35
N ILE A 274 55.68 -92.02 -0.29
CA ILE A 274 55.97 -92.90 0.85
C ILE A 274 56.08 -94.36 0.39
N VAL A 275 55.14 -94.83 -0.43
CA VAL A 275 55.16 -96.21 -0.98
C VAL A 275 56.40 -96.44 -1.84
N LEU A 276 56.73 -95.50 -2.74
CA LEU A 276 57.93 -95.61 -3.58
C LEU A 276 59.22 -95.58 -2.78
N GLU A 277 59.30 -94.79 -1.71
CA GLU A 277 60.45 -94.77 -0.80
C GLU A 277 60.60 -96.11 -0.06
N GLU A 278 59.49 -96.71 0.37
CA GLU A 278 59.48 -98.05 0.97
C GLU A 278 59.90 -99.13 -0.03
N GLU A 279 59.39 -99.10 -1.26
CA GLU A 279 59.76 -100.02 -2.33
C GLU A 279 61.23 -99.86 -2.72
N TYR A 280 61.70 -98.64 -2.88
CA TYR A 280 63.11 -98.34 -3.14
C TYR A 280 64.00 -98.88 -2.01
N ALA A 281 63.61 -98.68 -0.74
CA ALA A 281 64.34 -99.22 0.40
C ALA A 281 64.38 -100.77 0.38
N LYS A 282 63.29 -101.44 -0.01
CA LYS A 282 63.25 -102.91 -0.19
C LYS A 282 64.18 -103.36 -1.32
N GLN A 283 64.07 -102.73 -2.50
CA GLN A 283 64.90 -103.06 -3.66
C GLN A 283 66.38 -102.80 -3.39
N LYS A 284 66.71 -101.72 -2.69
CA LYS A 284 68.08 -101.41 -2.28
C LYS A 284 68.65 -102.51 -1.38
N LYS A 285 67.87 -103.02 -0.41
CA LYS A 285 68.31 -104.17 0.41
C LYS A 285 68.62 -105.41 -0.43
N ILE A 286 67.74 -105.77 -1.37
CA ILE A 286 67.95 -106.91 -2.28
C ILE A 286 69.20 -106.70 -3.14
N PHE A 287 69.39 -105.48 -3.65
CA PHE A 287 70.58 -105.13 -4.45
C PHE A 287 71.86 -105.21 -3.60
N ASP A 288 71.83 -104.68 -2.38
CA ASP A 288 72.97 -104.75 -1.46
C ASP A 288 73.33 -106.22 -1.13
N GLU A 289 72.33 -107.07 -0.90
CA GLU A 289 72.51 -108.54 -0.72
C GLU A 289 73.11 -109.19 -1.98
N PHE A 290 72.59 -108.86 -3.17
CA PHE A 290 73.14 -109.35 -4.44
C PHE A 290 74.59 -108.91 -4.64
N MET A 291 74.93 -107.67 -4.31
CA MET A 291 76.29 -107.14 -4.44
C MET A 291 77.30 -107.87 -3.54
N ILE A 292 76.88 -108.37 -2.37
CA ILE A 292 77.72 -109.22 -1.53
C ILE A 292 78.04 -110.52 -2.27
N ILE A 293 77.02 -111.22 -2.77
CA ILE A 293 77.18 -112.48 -3.53
C ILE A 293 78.01 -112.24 -4.80
N PHE A 294 77.75 -111.15 -5.52
CA PHE A 294 78.48 -110.79 -6.73
C PHE A 294 79.96 -110.60 -6.45
N ARG A 295 80.32 -109.86 -5.39
CA ARG A 295 81.72 -109.67 -4.98
C ARG A 295 82.39 -110.98 -4.58
N GLU A 296 81.68 -111.87 -3.90
CA GLU A 296 82.19 -113.22 -3.58
C GLU A 296 82.48 -114.02 -4.85
N LYS A 297 81.57 -114.00 -5.83
CA LYS A 297 81.74 -114.69 -7.12
C LYS A 297 82.79 -114.05 -8.03
N GLU A 298 82.91 -112.74 -8.00
CA GLU A 298 83.96 -112.00 -8.72
C GLU A 298 85.34 -112.35 -8.15
N ALA A 299 85.47 -112.45 -6.81
CA ALA A 299 86.70 -112.92 -6.17
C ALA A 299 87.04 -114.39 -6.53
N GLU A 300 86.05 -115.29 -6.56
CA GLU A 300 86.24 -116.67 -7.04
C GLU A 300 86.72 -116.69 -8.52
N TYR A 301 86.13 -115.86 -9.38
CA TYR A 301 86.50 -115.75 -10.78
C TYR A 301 87.90 -115.19 -10.97
N GLU A 302 88.27 -114.12 -10.26
CA GLU A 302 89.63 -113.55 -10.30
C GLU A 302 90.68 -114.59 -9.90
N VAL A 303 90.42 -115.36 -8.83
CA VAL A 303 91.32 -116.46 -8.43
C VAL A 303 91.46 -117.50 -9.54
N ALA A 304 90.36 -117.91 -10.18
CA ALA A 304 90.40 -118.86 -11.29
C ALA A 304 91.14 -118.31 -12.52
N VAL A 305 90.97 -117.02 -12.84
CA VAL A 305 91.67 -116.35 -13.95
C VAL A 305 93.18 -116.26 -13.66
N VAL A 306 93.57 -115.86 -12.45
CA VAL A 306 94.97 -115.78 -12.02
C VAL A 306 95.64 -117.17 -12.08
N GLN A 307 94.95 -118.23 -11.64
CA GLN A 307 95.44 -119.61 -11.75
C GLN A 307 95.66 -120.01 -13.22
N LYS A 308 94.70 -119.69 -14.10
CA LYS A 308 94.81 -120.00 -15.54
C LYS A 308 95.95 -119.24 -16.22
N GLU A 309 96.16 -117.96 -15.86
CA GLU A 309 97.31 -117.18 -16.34
C GLU A 309 98.65 -117.72 -15.84
N GLN A 310 98.72 -118.22 -14.61
CA GLN A 310 99.93 -118.86 -14.07
C GLN A 310 100.25 -120.16 -14.81
N GLU A 311 99.25 -121.00 -15.07
CA GLU A 311 99.42 -122.21 -15.88
C GLU A 311 99.92 -121.90 -17.30
N GLU A 312 99.40 -120.86 -17.95
CA GLU A 312 99.87 -120.43 -19.27
C GLU A 312 101.32 -119.90 -19.23
N ARG A 313 101.69 -119.14 -18.19
CA ARG A 313 103.08 -118.67 -17.99
C ARG A 313 104.05 -119.84 -17.81
N GLU A 314 103.71 -120.82 -16.98
CA GLU A 314 104.55 -122.01 -16.78
C GLU A 314 104.76 -122.81 -18.08
N GLN A 315 103.72 -122.91 -18.91
CA GLN A 315 103.83 -123.56 -20.21
C GLN A 315 104.73 -122.77 -21.18
N GLN A 316 104.67 -121.44 -21.15
CA GLN A 316 105.55 -120.58 -21.95
C GLN A 316 107.01 -120.66 -21.49
N GLU A 317 107.27 -120.68 -20.18
CA GLU A 317 108.61 -120.83 -19.60
C GLU A 317 109.23 -122.18 -19.95
N LYS A 318 108.46 -123.28 -19.90
CA LYS A 318 108.92 -124.60 -20.35
C LYS A 318 109.34 -124.59 -21.83
N LYS A 319 108.58 -123.91 -22.70
CA LYS A 319 108.93 -123.74 -24.12
C LYS A 319 110.21 -122.90 -24.29
N LEU A 320 110.36 -121.82 -23.52
CA LEU A 320 111.53 -120.93 -23.56
C LEU A 320 112.80 -121.65 -23.08
N ALA A 321 112.72 -122.40 -21.98
CA ALA A 321 113.82 -123.20 -21.46
C ALA A 321 114.31 -124.23 -22.48
N PHE A 322 113.38 -124.93 -23.15
CA PHE A 322 113.69 -125.89 -24.22
C PHE A 322 114.40 -125.22 -25.41
N PHE A 323 114.00 -124.00 -25.75
CA PHE A 323 114.64 -123.21 -26.81
C PHE A 323 116.07 -122.75 -26.43
N ILE A 324 116.27 -122.27 -25.21
CA ILE A 324 117.59 -121.85 -24.67
C ILE A 324 118.54 -123.04 -24.63
N MET A 325 118.08 -124.20 -24.14
CA MET A 325 118.86 -125.43 -24.06
C MET A 325 119.36 -125.89 -25.45
N ASN A 326 118.48 -125.86 -26.46
CA ASN A 326 118.85 -126.18 -27.84
C ASN A 326 119.78 -125.14 -28.48
N ARG A 327 119.64 -123.86 -28.13
CA ARG A 327 120.56 -122.79 -28.58
C ARG A 327 121.95 -122.95 -27.95
N ALA A 328 122.03 -123.26 -26.66
CA ALA A 328 123.27 -123.53 -25.95
C ALA A 328 123.99 -124.76 -26.52
N ALA A 329 123.26 -125.85 -26.78
CA ALA A 329 123.81 -127.05 -27.42
C ALA A 329 124.42 -126.74 -28.80
N ARG A 330 123.78 -125.89 -29.62
CA ARG A 330 124.30 -125.45 -30.92
C ARG A 330 125.60 -124.62 -30.80
N ILE A 331 125.71 -123.77 -29.79
CA ILE A 331 126.91 -122.95 -29.53
C ILE A 331 128.08 -123.84 -29.11
N ILE A 332 127.84 -124.78 -28.20
CA ILE A 332 128.85 -125.75 -27.73
C ILE A 332 129.36 -126.60 -28.92
N GLN A 333 128.46 -127.11 -29.74
CA GLN A 333 128.83 -127.89 -30.94
C GLN A 333 129.64 -127.06 -31.96
N ARG A 334 129.32 -125.77 -32.14
CA ARG A 334 130.10 -124.87 -33.02
C ARG A 334 131.51 -124.65 -32.50
N PHE A 335 131.68 -124.36 -31.20
CA PHE A 335 132.98 -124.16 -30.58
C PHE A 335 133.85 -125.43 -30.64
N TYR A 336 133.27 -126.59 -30.33
CA TYR A 336 133.97 -127.88 -30.41
C TYR A 336 134.46 -128.20 -31.83
N ARG A 337 133.64 -127.93 -32.87
CA ARG A 337 134.04 -128.09 -34.28
C ARG A 337 135.17 -127.12 -34.69
N LYS A 338 135.19 -125.90 -34.15
CA LYS A 338 136.24 -124.89 -34.41
C LYS A 338 137.57 -125.28 -33.75
N TYR A 339 137.54 -125.76 -32.50
CA TYR A 339 138.71 -126.29 -31.78
C TYR A 339 139.33 -127.50 -32.49
N ARG A 340 138.50 -128.46 -32.96
CA ARG A 340 138.97 -129.66 -33.66
C ARG A 340 139.69 -129.35 -34.98
N LYS A 341 139.24 -128.33 -35.73
CA LYS A 341 139.91 -127.87 -36.97
C LYS A 341 141.24 -127.15 -36.70
N ALA A 342 141.36 -126.43 -35.58
CA ALA A 342 142.59 -125.78 -35.17
C ALA A 342 143.68 -126.79 -34.75
N LYS A 343 143.31 -127.84 -33.99
CA LYS A 343 144.24 -128.91 -33.57
C LYS A 343 144.88 -129.66 -34.74
N LYS A 344 144.10 -130.00 -35.78
CA LYS A 344 144.61 -130.64 -37.01
C LYS A 344 145.52 -129.75 -37.87
N ARG A 345 145.45 -128.42 -37.74
CA ARG A 345 146.34 -127.47 -38.44
C ARG A 345 147.68 -127.30 -37.73
N LEU A 346 147.69 -127.40 -36.40
CA LEU A 346 148.91 -127.32 -35.57
C LEU A 346 149.83 -128.54 -35.78
N GLU A 347 149.26 -129.76 -35.85
CA GLU A 347 150.02 -131.00 -36.08
C GLU A 347 150.69 -131.07 -37.46
N LYS A 348 150.13 -130.41 -38.49
CA LYS A 348 150.74 -130.34 -39.84
C LYS A 348 151.88 -129.32 -39.96
N GLN A 349 152.00 -128.36 -39.03
CA GLN A 349 153.10 -127.36 -39.05
C GLN A 349 154.38 -127.86 -38.36
N LEU A 350 154.28 -128.84 -37.45
CA LEU A 350 155.44 -129.42 -36.75
C LEU A 350 156.28 -130.39 -37.60
N GLN A 351 155.81 -130.84 -38.77
CA GLN A 351 156.53 -131.77 -39.67
C GLN A 351 157.36 -131.09 -40.79
N LYS A 352 157.36 -129.76 -40.94
CA LYS A 352 158.03 -129.07 -42.08
C LYS A 352 159.12 -128.05 -41.73
N ARG A 353 159.59 -127.98 -40.48
CA ARG A 353 160.77 -127.18 -40.10
C ARG A 353 161.80 -128.03 -39.34
N GLY A 354 162.57 -128.80 -40.10
CA GLY A 354 163.70 -129.58 -39.59
C GLY A 354 164.47 -130.31 -40.69
N LYS A 355 165.09 -129.55 -41.62
CA LYS A 355 166.33 -129.85 -42.40
C LYS A 355 166.42 -128.85 -43.57
N GLY A 356 167.40 -127.94 -43.69
CA GLY A 356 168.59 -127.75 -42.87
C GLY A 356 169.32 -126.44 -43.23
N ALA A 357 169.93 -125.85 -42.20
CA ALA A 357 171.06 -124.97 -42.34
C ALA A 357 172.34 -125.82 -42.31
N ALA A 358 173.15 -125.64 -43.36
CA ALA A 358 174.61 -125.54 -43.37
C ALA A 358 175.47 -126.38 -42.40
N ARG A 359 176.40 -127.14 -43.00
CA ARG A 359 177.57 -127.72 -42.35
C ARG A 359 178.81 -126.99 -42.91
N ARG A 360 179.60 -126.25 -42.10
CA ARG A 360 181.10 -126.30 -42.04
C ARG A 360 181.82 -125.17 -41.26
N LYS A 361 182.37 -125.56 -40.10
CA LYS A 361 183.76 -125.43 -39.54
C LYS A 361 183.74 -126.27 -38.24
N GLY A 362 184.70 -127.09 -37.82
CA GLY A 362 186.06 -127.42 -38.27
C GLY A 362 186.65 -128.58 -37.41
N LYS A 363 187.81 -129.10 -37.83
CA LYS A 363 188.68 -130.11 -37.19
C LYS A 363 189.46 -129.55 -35.97
N LYS A 364 189.72 -130.39 -34.96
CA LYS A 364 191.05 -130.75 -34.42
C LYS A 364 190.88 -131.76 -33.29
#